data_AF-A0A6I2WV69-F1
#
_entry.id   AF-A0A6I2WV69-F1
#
_cell.length_a   1.000
_cell.length_b   1.000
_cell.length_c   1.000
_cell.angle_alpha   90.00
_cell.angle_beta   90.00
_cell.angle_gamma   90.00
#
_symmetry.space_group_name_H-M   'P 1'
#
loop_
_entity.id
_entity.type
_entity.pdbx_description
1 polymer ?
#
loop_
_entity_poly.entity_id
_entity_poly.type
_entity_poly.pdbx_seq_one_letter_code
_entity_poly.pdbx_strand_id
1 'polypeptide(L)'
;YYYELDNTFYSASSKTFVGALMAQLGMFNIADKVDNSTTAGYPQLTPEFIVGENPDVILLADSKCCQQNAETVAARPGWSEIRAVKAGRVVVLDDDIASRWGPRVLDLVQTIVLAITGVTPDPAIIYES
;
A
#
# COMPACT_ATOMS: atom_id res chain seq x y z
N TYR A 1 -4.71 -5.02 3.03
CA TYR A 1 -4.20 -4.10 1.99
C TYR A 1 -3.07 -4.77 1.24
N TYR A 2 -2.79 -4.28 0.05
CA TYR A 2 -1.64 -4.65 -0.77
C TYR A 2 -0.77 -3.41 -0.98
N TYR A 3 0.54 -3.51 -0.75
CA TYR A 3 1.50 -2.43 -0.97
C TYR A 3 2.39 -2.82 -2.15
N GLU A 4 2.20 -2.19 -3.30
CA GLU A 4 2.94 -2.47 -4.52
C GLU A 4 4.21 -1.62 -4.56
N LEU A 5 5.37 -2.27 -4.58
CA LEU A 5 6.67 -1.60 -4.73
C LEU A 5 7.07 -1.40 -6.19
N ASP A 6 6.59 -2.28 -7.06
CA ASP A 6 6.75 -2.23 -8.50
C ASP A 6 5.71 -3.12 -9.21
N ASN A 7 5.62 -2.98 -10.54
CA ASN A 7 4.75 -3.78 -11.39
C ASN A 7 5.19 -5.25 -11.57
N THR A 8 6.24 -5.69 -10.87
CA THR A 8 6.63 -7.11 -10.75
C THR A 8 6.13 -7.74 -9.46
N PHE A 9 5.30 -7.02 -8.70
CA PHE A 9 4.55 -7.46 -7.53
C PHE A 9 5.38 -7.73 -6.28
N TYR A 10 6.54 -7.11 -6.16
CA TYR A 10 7.18 -7.01 -4.85
C TYR A 10 6.33 -6.18 -3.89
N SER A 11 6.26 -6.63 -2.64
CA SER A 11 5.48 -5.99 -1.59
C SER A 11 6.26 -5.86 -0.30
N ALA A 12 5.95 -4.84 0.49
CA ALA A 12 6.50 -4.68 1.83
C ALA A 12 5.59 -5.39 2.86
N SER A 13 6.11 -6.36 3.61
CA SER A 13 5.39 -7.05 4.69
C SER A 13 5.34 -6.22 5.98
N SER A 14 4.57 -6.66 6.97
CA SER A 14 4.50 -6.06 8.31
C SER A 14 5.81 -6.11 9.10
N LYS A 15 6.82 -6.85 8.63
CA LYS A 15 8.18 -6.82 9.20
C LYS A 15 9.02 -5.63 8.73
N THR A 16 8.59 -4.95 7.67
CA THR A 16 9.21 -3.69 7.21
C THR A 16 8.77 -2.53 8.10
N PHE A 17 9.48 -1.41 8.04
CA PHE A 17 9.09 -0.21 8.77
C PHE A 17 7.69 0.28 8.39
N VAL A 18 7.42 0.43 7.09
CA VAL A 18 6.11 0.89 6.60
C VAL A 18 5.01 -0.11 6.95
N GLY A 19 5.27 -1.42 6.85
CA GLY A 19 4.30 -2.44 7.23
C GLY A 19 3.98 -2.43 8.72
N ALA A 20 4.99 -2.28 9.59
CA ALA A 20 4.79 -2.20 11.04
C ALA A 20 3.96 -0.98 11.45
N LEU A 21 4.19 0.17 10.79
CA LEU A 21 3.40 1.38 10.99
C LEU A 21 1.93 1.17 10.61
N MET A 22 1.69 0.55 9.47
CA MET A 22 0.34 0.25 8.98
C MET A 22 -0.38 -0.77 9.87
N ALA A 23 0.36 -1.73 10.43
CA ALA A 23 -0.18 -2.66 11.42
C ALA A 23 -0.61 -1.93 12.71
N GLN A 24 0.09 -0.88 13.15
CA GLN A 24 -0.34 -0.04 14.28
C GLN A 24 -1.66 0.70 14.00
N LEU A 25 -1.96 0.99 12.72
CA LEU A 25 -3.24 1.54 12.28
C LEU A 25 -4.34 0.47 12.15
N GLY A 26 -4.08 -0.77 12.55
CA GLY A 26 -5.02 -1.89 12.47
C GLY A 26 -5.19 -2.47 11.08
N MET A 27 -4.28 -2.16 10.14
CA MET A 27 -4.37 -2.64 8.77
C MET A 27 -3.72 -4.02 8.62
N PHE A 28 -4.44 -4.95 7.98
CA PHE A 28 -3.93 -6.30 7.70
C PHE A 28 -3.23 -6.36 6.34
N ASN A 29 -1.99 -6.84 6.30
CA ASN A 29 -1.19 -6.92 5.09
C ASN A 29 -1.23 -8.32 4.45
N ILE A 30 -1.58 -8.41 3.17
CA ILE A 30 -1.66 -9.71 2.48
C ILE A 30 -0.27 -10.35 2.27
N ALA A 31 0.79 -9.54 2.23
CA ALA A 31 2.17 -10.00 2.04
C ALA A 31 2.67 -10.84 3.23
N ASP A 32 2.09 -10.67 4.42
CA ASP A 32 2.48 -11.42 5.63
C ASP A 32 2.26 -12.92 5.50
N LYS A 33 1.34 -13.35 4.63
CA LYS A 33 1.06 -14.77 4.37
C LYS A 33 2.16 -15.48 3.58
N VAL A 34 3.00 -14.71 2.89
CA VAL A 34 4.03 -15.24 1.97
C VAL A 34 5.45 -14.89 2.46
N ASP A 35 5.57 -13.83 3.27
CA ASP A 35 6.84 -13.40 3.83
C ASP A 35 7.44 -14.43 4.80
N ASN A 36 8.67 -14.83 4.51
CA ASN A 36 9.43 -15.81 5.26
C ASN A 36 10.89 -15.37 5.40
N SER A 37 11.76 -16.22 5.94
CA SER A 37 13.16 -15.85 6.21
C SER A 37 13.96 -15.51 4.95
N THR A 38 13.59 -16.01 3.77
CA THR A 38 14.34 -15.77 2.52
C THR A 38 13.92 -14.48 1.82
N THR A 39 12.71 -13.98 2.08
CA THR A 39 12.19 -12.75 1.49
C THR A 39 12.52 -11.50 2.30
N ALA A 40 12.92 -11.66 3.57
CA ALA A 40 13.40 -10.60 4.44
C ALA A 40 12.48 -9.35 4.50
N GLY A 41 11.16 -9.58 4.50
CA GLY A 41 10.16 -8.51 4.54
C GLY A 41 9.69 -8.02 3.16
N TYR A 42 10.30 -8.48 2.08
CA TYR A 42 9.99 -8.07 0.71
C TYR A 42 9.64 -9.25 -0.20
N PRO A 43 8.56 -10.01 0.07
CA PRO A 43 8.16 -11.09 -0.81
C PRO A 43 7.68 -10.57 -2.17
N GLN A 44 7.93 -11.35 -3.21
CA GLN A 44 7.24 -11.21 -4.50
C GLN A 44 5.92 -11.99 -4.42
N LEU A 45 4.81 -11.32 -4.73
CA LEU A 45 3.49 -11.95 -4.81
C LEU A 45 3.18 -12.38 -6.25
N THR A 46 2.16 -13.22 -6.44
CA THR A 46 1.63 -13.51 -7.77
C THR A 46 0.34 -12.73 -8.03
N PRO A 47 -0.01 -12.41 -9.29
CA PRO A 47 -1.30 -11.79 -9.62
C PRO A 47 -2.49 -12.56 -9.07
N GLU A 48 -2.47 -13.89 -9.18
CA GLU A 48 -3.55 -14.76 -8.73
C GLU A 48 -3.70 -14.73 -7.21
N PHE A 49 -2.58 -14.67 -6.49
CA PHE A 49 -2.57 -14.51 -5.04
C PHE A 49 -3.20 -13.17 -4.64
N ILE A 50 -2.82 -12.06 -5.29
CA ILE A 50 -3.37 -10.73 -4.99
C ILE A 50 -4.89 -10.70 -5.26
N VAL A 51 -5.33 -11.25 -6.38
CA VAL A 51 -6.76 -11.36 -6.72
C VAL A 51 -7.50 -12.23 -5.70
N GLY A 52 -6.94 -13.38 -5.31
CA GLY A 52 -7.55 -14.31 -4.36
C GLY A 52 -7.65 -13.76 -2.94
N GLU A 53 -6.63 -13.04 -2.49
CA GLU A 53 -6.62 -12.34 -1.20
C GLU A 53 -7.59 -11.14 -1.17
N ASN A 54 -7.90 -10.59 -2.34
CA ASN A 54 -8.93 -9.58 -2.55
C ASN A 54 -8.82 -8.37 -1.58
N PRO A 55 -7.70 -7.62 -1.63
CA PRO A 55 -7.45 -6.54 -0.67
C PRO A 55 -8.48 -5.42 -0.76
N ASP A 56 -8.79 -4.80 0.39
CA ASP A 56 -9.71 -3.67 0.49
C ASP A 56 -9.09 -2.33 0.07
N VAL A 57 -7.76 -2.26 0.05
CA VAL A 57 -6.96 -1.09 -0.34
C VAL A 57 -5.71 -1.58 -1.07
N ILE A 58 -5.38 -0.93 -2.18
CA ILE A 58 -4.12 -1.07 -2.91
C ILE A 58 -3.35 0.25 -2.76
N LEU A 59 -2.09 0.17 -2.36
CA LEU A 59 -1.19 1.30 -2.21
C LEU A 59 -0.08 1.16 -3.27
N LEU A 60 0.04 2.12 -4.17
CA LEU A 60 1.02 2.10 -5.27
C LEU A 60 2.21 2.98 -4.91
N ALA A 61 3.38 2.39 -4.72
CA ALA A 61 4.64 3.10 -4.44
C ALA A 61 5.52 3.26 -5.70
N ASP A 62 4.95 3.00 -6.88
CA ASP A 62 5.64 2.89 -8.16
C ASP A 62 5.00 3.76 -9.25
N SER A 63 4.39 4.87 -8.84
CA SER A 63 3.66 5.78 -9.71
C SER A 63 4.57 6.64 -10.59
N LYS A 64 5.73 7.08 -10.08
CA LYS A 64 6.72 7.85 -10.85
C LYS A 64 7.63 6.93 -11.65
N CYS A 65 8.20 5.88 -11.03
CA CYS A 65 9.14 4.98 -11.73
C CYS A 65 8.47 4.22 -12.87
N CYS A 66 7.24 3.80 -12.64
CA CYS A 66 6.63 2.69 -13.34
C CYS A 66 5.22 3.04 -13.86
N GLN A 67 4.81 4.31 -13.67
CA GLN A 67 3.60 4.91 -14.23
C GLN A 67 2.33 4.14 -13.85
N GLN A 68 2.32 3.53 -12.66
CA GLN A 68 1.13 2.86 -12.15
C GLN A 68 0.13 3.84 -11.56
N ASN A 69 -1.14 3.62 -11.86
CA ASN A 69 -2.28 4.37 -11.35
C ASN A 69 -3.52 3.46 -11.26
N ALA A 70 -4.67 4.02 -10.88
CA ALA A 70 -5.91 3.26 -10.75
C ALA A 70 -6.32 2.60 -12.08
N GLU A 71 -6.15 3.30 -13.20
CA GLU A 71 -6.52 2.80 -14.53
C GLU A 71 -5.63 1.63 -14.98
N THR A 72 -4.30 1.74 -14.81
CA THR A 72 -3.37 0.67 -15.19
C THR A 72 -3.57 -0.56 -14.31
N VAL A 73 -3.85 -0.37 -13.01
CA VAL A 73 -4.16 -1.45 -12.07
C VAL A 73 -5.46 -2.14 -12.43
N ALA A 74 -6.52 -1.38 -12.75
CA ALA A 74 -7.82 -1.92 -13.14
C ALA A 74 -7.77 -2.69 -14.47
N ALA A 75 -6.87 -2.32 -15.37
CA ALA A 75 -6.67 -2.99 -16.66
C ALA A 75 -5.93 -4.35 -16.55
N ARG A 76 -5.38 -4.69 -15.38
CA ARG A 76 -4.69 -5.97 -15.19
C ARG A 76 -5.68 -7.14 -15.26
N PRO A 77 -5.32 -8.26 -15.92
CA PRO A 77 -6.22 -9.40 -16.07
C PRO A 77 -6.79 -9.88 -14.73
N GLY A 78 -8.12 -9.83 -14.58
CA GLY A 78 -8.83 -10.28 -13.37
C GLY A 78 -8.87 -9.28 -12.21
N TRP A 79 -8.19 -8.13 -12.31
CA TRP A 79 -8.10 -7.17 -11.19
C TRP A 79 -9.32 -6.27 -11.06
N SER A 80 -10.15 -6.15 -12.10
CA SER A 80 -11.40 -5.38 -12.05
C SER A 80 -12.37 -5.85 -10.95
N GLU A 81 -12.23 -7.09 -10.48
CA GLU A 81 -13.07 -7.67 -9.43
C GLU A 81 -12.51 -7.49 -8.00
N ILE A 82 -11.29 -6.97 -7.85
CA ILE A 82 -10.69 -6.72 -6.53
C ILE A 82 -11.49 -5.62 -5.82
N ARG A 83 -11.80 -5.81 -4.52
CA ARG A 83 -12.57 -4.87 -3.69
C ARG A 83 -11.99 -3.46 -3.74
N ALA A 84 -10.67 -3.32 -3.63
CA ALA A 84 -9.99 -2.04 -3.77
C ALA A 84 -10.29 -1.35 -5.10
N VAL A 85 -10.21 -2.07 -6.23
CA VAL A 85 -10.46 -1.51 -7.57
C VAL A 85 -11.92 -1.09 -7.70
N LYS A 86 -12.87 -1.96 -7.33
CA LYS A 86 -14.31 -1.68 -7.39
C LYS A 86 -14.73 -0.50 -6.51
N ALA A 87 -14.08 -0.33 -5.37
CA ALA A 87 -14.37 0.74 -4.41
C ALA A 87 -13.59 2.03 -4.68
N GLY A 88 -12.76 2.09 -5.73
CA GLY A 88 -11.91 3.26 -6.02
C GLY A 88 -10.83 3.50 -4.96
N ARG A 89 -10.39 2.45 -4.26
CA ARG A 89 -9.37 2.48 -3.19
C ARG A 89 -8.00 1.99 -3.69
N VAL A 90 -7.65 2.43 -4.90
CA VAL A 90 -6.29 2.33 -5.43
C VAL A 90 -5.62 3.68 -5.18
N VAL A 91 -4.73 3.71 -4.19
CA VAL A 91 -4.12 4.94 -3.68
C VAL A 91 -2.73 5.05 -4.26
N VAL A 92 -2.52 6.10 -5.05
CA VAL A 92 -1.18 6.45 -5.55
C VAL A 92 -0.43 7.15 -4.42
N LEU A 93 0.70 6.57 -4.01
CA LEU A 93 1.63 7.20 -3.08
C LEU A 93 2.69 7.93 -3.89
N ASP A 94 3.13 9.10 -3.41
CA ASP A 94 4.30 9.74 -3.98
C ASP A 94 5.53 8.83 -3.74
N ASP A 95 6.19 8.37 -4.80
CA ASP A 95 7.35 7.48 -4.73
C ASP A 95 8.48 8.01 -3.82
N ASP A 96 8.65 9.35 -3.70
CA ASP A 96 9.63 9.96 -2.79
C ASP A 96 9.20 9.86 -1.32
N ILE A 97 7.91 9.69 -1.04
CA ILE A 97 7.35 9.43 0.30
C ILE A 97 7.38 7.92 0.58
N ALA A 98 7.01 7.11 -0.41
CA ALA A 98 6.85 5.67 -0.32
C ALA A 98 8.18 4.89 -0.25
N SER A 99 9.32 5.56 -0.49
CA SER A 99 10.68 4.98 -0.40
C SER A 99 11.61 5.67 0.61
N ARG A 100 11.24 6.85 1.14
CA ARG A 100 12.05 7.64 2.10
C ARG A 100 11.33 7.82 3.43
N TRP A 101 11.14 6.70 4.13
CA TRP A 101 10.37 6.59 5.37
C TRP A 101 10.96 7.31 6.61
N GLY A 102 11.89 8.25 6.41
CA GLY A 102 12.40 9.13 7.46
C GLY A 102 11.47 10.35 7.66
N PRO A 103 11.87 11.57 7.29
CA PRO A 103 11.13 12.79 7.64
C PRO A 103 9.71 12.91 7.05
N ARG A 104 9.32 12.04 6.12
CA ARG A 104 8.01 12.08 5.42
C ARG A 104 7.03 10.99 5.85
N VAL A 105 7.34 10.26 6.93
CA VAL A 105 6.46 9.20 7.43
C VAL A 105 5.07 9.73 7.84
N LEU A 106 5.00 10.96 8.35
CA LEU A 106 3.74 11.62 8.70
C LEU A 106 2.86 11.87 7.46
N ASP A 107 3.45 12.38 6.38
CA ASP A 107 2.74 12.61 5.11
C ASP A 107 2.17 11.30 4.54
N LEU A 108 2.93 10.21 4.66
CA LEU A 108 2.49 8.86 4.25
C LEU A 108 1.25 8.42 5.04
N VAL A 109 1.32 8.50 6.37
CA VAL A 109 0.20 8.12 7.25
C VAL A 109 -1.04 8.97 6.96
N GLN A 110 -0.87 10.28 6.80
CA GLN A 110 -1.98 11.18 6.47
C GLN A 110 -2.65 10.80 5.15
N THR A 111 -1.87 10.55 4.09
CA THR A 111 -2.39 10.15 2.77
C THR A 111 -3.21 8.87 2.88
N ILE A 112 -2.71 7.90 3.64
CA ILE A 112 -3.36 6.60 3.83
C ILE A 112 -4.64 6.74 4.66
N VAL A 113 -4.58 7.44 5.79
CA VAL A 113 -5.74 7.67 6.66
C VAL A 113 -6.84 8.41 5.90
N LEU A 114 -6.48 9.45 5.14
CA LEU A 114 -7.43 10.18 4.29
C LEU A 114 -8.07 9.27 3.24
N ALA A 115 -7.28 8.43 2.57
CA ALA A 115 -7.80 7.52 1.56
C ALA A 115 -8.73 6.44 2.13
N ILE A 116 -8.51 6.01 3.38
CA ILE A 116 -9.33 4.98 4.04
C ILE A 116 -10.60 5.57 4.65
N THR A 117 -10.48 6.71 5.32
CA THR A 117 -11.56 7.28 6.15
C THR A 117 -12.35 8.37 5.43
N GLY A 118 -11.79 8.97 4.37
CA GLY A 118 -12.32 10.20 3.77
C GLY A 118 -12.23 11.42 4.67
N VAL A 119 -11.55 11.32 5.82
CA VAL A 119 -11.39 12.38 6.80
C VAL A 119 -9.97 12.92 6.74
N THR A 120 -9.84 14.23 6.54
CA THR A 120 -8.55 14.92 6.70
C THR A 120 -8.24 15.04 8.19
N PRO A 121 -7.11 14.51 8.69
CA PRO A 121 -6.72 14.66 10.09
C PRO A 121 -6.59 16.15 10.46
N ASP A 122 -7.04 16.52 11.66
CA ASP A 122 -6.90 17.89 12.17
C ASP A 122 -5.39 18.25 12.27
N PRO A 123 -4.92 19.31 11.58
CA PRO A 123 -3.54 19.76 11.69
C PRO A 123 -3.09 20.04 13.13
N ALA A 124 -4.02 20.45 14.02
CA ALA A 124 -3.70 20.81 15.39
C ALA A 124 -3.23 19.62 16.26
N ILE A 125 -3.66 18.39 15.95
CA ILE A 125 -3.24 17.20 16.72
C ILE A 125 -1.80 16.78 16.41
N ILE A 126 -1.23 17.26 15.31
CA ILE A 126 0.05 16.74 14.78
C ILE A 126 1.26 17.57 15.24
N TYR A 127 1.06 18.82 15.66
CA TYR A 127 2.14 19.72 16.05
C TYR A 127 2.27 19.93 17.57
N GLU A 128 1.43 19.29 18.39
CA GLU A 128 1.64 19.18 19.84
C GLU A 128 2.44 17.90 20.16
N SER A 129 3.76 17.93 19.95
CA SER A 129 4.70 16.97 20.54
C SER A 129 6.08 17.59 20.73
#